data_AF-A0AAE3LYS6-F1
#
_entry.id   AF-A0AAE3LYS6-F1
#
_cell.length_a   1.000
_cell.length_b   1.000
_cell.length_c   1.000
_cell.angle_alpha   90.00
_cell.angle_beta   90.00
_cell.angle_gamma   90.00
#
_symmetry.space_group_name_H-M   'P 1'
#
loop_
_entity.id
_entity.type
_entity.pdbx_description
1 polymer ?
#
loop_
_entity_poly.entity_id
_entity_poly.type
_entity_poly.pdbx_seq_one_letter_code
_entity_poly.pdbx_strand_id
1 'polypeptide(L)'
;MAETVEGVCQCTAVQRITKETQVMWFFRCSNTNGITKNVTIAGPVSQYPDEEIAKLAAISQCERWVAHCLDADTLVKMTDGSKQPISSLKPGDQILSTTDGQDVFVDTITSVDVSKHDATLTVPIAAGENLVASSTQPILSSKGMISVASLVTDKQADIKFGTNQSESMRVASDGIEPTFHEAPVDLYSLATERSEYFFVSESELIVKCKGPCGGDPPGPGGICR
;
A
#
# COMPACT_ATOMS: atom_id res chain seq x y z
N MET A 1 -1.89 -5.14 29.62
CA MET A 1 -2.34 -3.74 29.80
C MET A 1 -2.21 -3.11 28.42
N ALA A 2 -3.29 -2.57 27.86
CA ALA A 2 -3.27 -1.98 26.52
C ALA A 2 -2.68 -0.57 26.64
N GLU A 3 -1.56 -0.32 25.98
CA GLU A 3 -1.03 1.04 25.83
C GLU A 3 -1.88 1.78 24.81
N THR A 4 -2.52 2.85 25.27
CA THR A 4 -3.27 3.81 24.47
C THR A 4 -2.30 4.69 23.70
N VAL A 5 -2.19 4.47 22.39
CA VAL A 5 -1.69 5.50 21.46
C VAL A 5 -2.90 6.38 21.13
N GLU A 6 -2.95 7.57 21.71
CA GLU A 6 -4.04 8.52 21.47
C GLU A 6 -4.01 9.01 20.02
N GLY A 7 -5.11 8.80 19.28
CA GLY A 7 -5.36 9.42 17.97
C GLY A 7 -5.68 8.44 16.83
N VAL A 8 -5.27 7.18 16.94
CA VAL A 8 -5.28 6.22 15.82
C VAL A 8 -6.03 4.96 16.27
N CYS A 9 -6.72 4.27 15.37
CA CYS A 9 -7.68 3.19 15.68
C CYS A 9 -7.30 2.28 16.86
N GLN A 10 -8.23 2.11 17.81
CA GLN A 10 -8.09 1.19 18.93
C GLN A 10 -8.52 -0.20 18.51
N CYS A 11 -7.56 -1.13 18.37
CA CYS A 11 -7.86 -2.55 18.22
C CYS A 11 -7.72 -3.28 19.54
N THR A 12 -8.80 -3.90 19.99
CA THR A 12 -8.79 -4.78 21.16
C THR A 12 -8.91 -6.22 20.67
N ALA A 13 -7.98 -7.08 21.09
CA ALA A 13 -8.13 -8.52 20.87
C ALA A 13 -9.38 -9.01 21.63
N VAL A 14 -10.34 -9.59 20.89
CA VAL A 14 -11.61 -10.10 21.43
C VAL A 14 -11.50 -11.60 21.69
N GLN A 15 -10.81 -12.33 20.83
CA GLN A 15 -10.73 -13.77 20.92
C GLN A 15 -9.43 -14.28 20.29
N ARG A 16 -8.85 -15.29 20.93
CA ARG A 16 -7.72 -16.07 20.42
C ARG A 16 -8.17 -17.53 20.35
N ILE A 17 -8.11 -18.12 19.18
CA ILE A 17 -8.34 -19.56 18.99
C ILE A 17 -7.01 -20.20 18.59
N THR A 18 -6.52 -21.12 19.40
CA THR A 18 -5.34 -21.91 19.10
C THR A 18 -5.74 -23.32 18.69
N LYS A 19 -5.32 -23.74 17.50
CA LYS A 19 -5.26 -25.15 17.08
C LYS A 19 -3.79 -25.51 16.90
N GLU A 20 -3.43 -26.79 17.02
CA GLU A 20 -2.07 -27.33 17.16
C GLU A 20 -0.94 -26.58 16.41
N THR A 21 -1.19 -26.04 15.21
CA THR A 21 -0.22 -25.27 14.42
C THR A 21 -0.65 -23.85 14.03
N GLN A 22 -1.86 -23.41 14.40
CA GLN A 22 -2.45 -22.12 14.00
C GLN A 22 -3.04 -21.35 15.17
N VAL A 23 -2.85 -20.03 15.15
CA VAL A 23 -3.57 -19.07 15.98
C VAL A 23 -4.44 -18.23 15.08
N MET A 24 -5.70 -18.11 15.48
CA MET A 24 -6.65 -17.17 14.90
C MET A 24 -6.93 -16.10 15.94
N TRP A 25 -6.65 -14.86 15.59
CA TRP A 25 -6.91 -13.68 16.38
C TRP A 25 -8.13 -12.95 15.82
N PHE A 26 -9.04 -12.63 16.71
CA PHE A 26 -10.16 -11.75 16.43
C PHE A 26 -9.90 -10.45 17.13
N PHE A 27 -9.86 -9.36 16.38
CA PHE A 27 -9.78 -8.01 16.95
C PHE A 27 -11.10 -7.30 16.71
N ARG A 28 -11.44 -6.42 17.63
CA ARG A 28 -12.47 -5.41 17.45
C ARG A 28 -11.75 -4.09 17.42
N CYS A 29 -11.76 -3.45 16.26
CA CYS A 29 -11.12 -2.18 16.04
C CYS A 29 -12.16 -1.08 15.98
N SER A 30 -11.89 0.02 16.66
CA SER A 30 -12.70 1.24 16.63
C SER A 30 -11.86 2.45 16.28
N ASN A 31 -12.35 3.28 15.36
CA ASN A 31 -11.73 4.58 15.09
C ASN A 31 -12.32 5.69 15.97
N THR A 32 -11.74 6.89 15.88
CA THR A 32 -12.18 8.11 16.60
C THR A 32 -13.62 8.52 16.27
N ASN A 33 -14.16 8.08 15.13
CA ASN A 33 -15.54 8.28 14.72
C ASN A 33 -16.51 7.20 15.25
N GLY A 34 -16.06 6.31 16.15
CA GLY A 34 -16.88 5.27 16.79
C GLY A 34 -17.25 4.09 15.89
N ILE A 35 -16.70 4.00 14.68
CA ILE A 35 -16.97 2.89 13.76
C ILE A 35 -16.20 1.67 14.23
N THR A 36 -16.93 0.58 14.48
CA THR A 36 -16.35 -0.68 14.91
C THR A 36 -16.29 -1.68 13.75
N LYS A 37 -15.16 -2.36 13.57
CA LYS A 37 -15.01 -3.52 12.68
C LYS A 37 -14.38 -4.70 13.44
N ASN A 38 -14.65 -5.92 12.96
CA ASN A 38 -14.00 -7.14 13.46
C ASN A 38 -12.91 -7.56 12.48
N VAL A 39 -11.65 -7.71 12.93
CA VAL A 39 -10.53 -8.26 12.14
C VAL A 39 -10.40 -9.72 12.48
N THR A 40 -10.06 -10.54 11.48
CA THR A 40 -9.54 -11.89 11.73
C THR A 40 -8.15 -12.00 11.13
N ILE A 41 -7.16 -12.34 11.95
CA ILE A 41 -5.79 -12.64 11.51
C ILE A 41 -5.50 -14.10 11.87
N ALA A 42 -5.07 -14.90 10.89
CA ALA A 42 -4.69 -16.28 11.11
C ALA A 42 -3.22 -16.48 10.74
N GLY A 43 -2.45 -17.15 11.61
CA GLY A 43 -1.04 -17.44 11.38
C GLY A 43 -0.51 -18.54 12.31
N PRO A 44 0.73 -19.02 12.15
CA PRO A 44 1.28 -20.08 12.99
C PRO A 44 1.53 -19.62 14.44
N VAL A 45 1.35 -20.52 15.41
CA VAL A 45 1.46 -20.22 16.86
C VAL A 45 2.83 -19.67 17.27
N SER A 46 3.89 -20.08 16.58
CA SER A 46 5.26 -19.68 16.88
C SER A 46 5.64 -18.29 16.34
N GLN A 47 4.75 -17.61 15.61
CA GLN A 47 5.18 -16.65 14.59
C GLN A 47 4.94 -15.18 14.95
N TYR A 48 4.22 -14.88 16.05
CA TYR A 48 4.03 -13.50 16.46
C TYR A 48 3.81 -13.38 17.97
N PRO A 49 4.53 -12.51 18.69
CA PRO A 49 4.08 -12.05 19.99
C PRO A 49 2.75 -11.29 19.82
N ASP A 50 1.82 -11.48 20.74
CA ASP A 50 0.42 -10.99 20.70
C ASP A 50 0.29 -9.48 20.36
N GLU A 51 1.35 -8.69 20.61
CA GLU A 51 1.42 -7.24 20.36
C GLU A 51 1.65 -6.86 18.89
N GLU A 52 2.43 -7.64 18.11
CA GLU A 52 2.72 -7.33 16.70
C GLU A 52 1.51 -7.61 15.79
N ILE A 53 0.75 -8.67 16.09
CA ILE A 53 -0.51 -8.94 15.38
C ILE A 53 -1.54 -7.85 15.67
N ALA A 54 -1.59 -7.33 16.90
CA ALA A 54 -2.48 -6.22 17.23
C ALA A 54 -2.13 -4.94 16.44
N LYS A 55 -0.84 -4.68 16.22
CA LYS A 55 -0.36 -3.56 15.37
C LYS A 55 -0.74 -3.76 13.90
N LEU A 56 -0.58 -4.96 13.34
CA LEU A 56 -0.98 -5.28 11.96
C LEU A 56 -2.52 -5.25 11.76
N ALA A 57 -3.28 -5.71 12.76
CA ALA A 57 -4.74 -5.63 12.79
C ALA A 57 -5.22 -4.16 12.80
N ALA A 58 -4.51 -3.29 13.52
CA ALA A 58 -4.80 -1.86 13.56
C ALA A 58 -4.54 -1.15 12.23
N ILE A 59 -3.44 -1.48 11.56
CA ILE A 59 -3.13 -0.97 10.21
C ILE A 59 -4.23 -1.37 9.22
N SER A 60 -4.66 -2.64 9.26
CA SER A 60 -5.72 -3.18 8.39
C SER A 60 -7.12 -2.57 8.61
N GLN A 61 -7.41 -1.90 9.73
CA GLN A 61 -8.78 -1.44 10.05
C GLN A 61 -8.98 0.04 10.30
N CYS A 62 -7.91 0.83 10.38
CA CYS A 62 -8.00 2.27 10.13
C CYS A 62 -8.37 2.59 8.67
N GLU A 63 -8.43 1.56 7.82
CA GLU A 63 -8.96 1.57 6.46
C GLU A 63 -10.48 1.82 6.40
N ARG A 64 -10.88 3.08 6.59
CA ARG A 64 -11.97 3.65 5.80
C ARG A 64 -11.31 4.62 4.82
N TRP A 65 -11.32 4.22 3.54
CA TRP A 65 -10.88 5.00 2.37
C TRP A 65 -9.38 5.02 2.05
N VAL A 66 -8.69 3.88 2.11
CA VAL A 66 -7.27 3.84 1.71
C VAL A 66 -7.15 3.82 0.19
N ALA A 67 -7.03 5.02 -0.35
CA ALA A 67 -6.56 5.27 -1.70
C ALA A 67 -5.16 4.66 -1.89
N HIS A 68 -4.88 4.15 -3.09
CA HIS A 68 -3.56 3.67 -3.49
C HIS A 68 -2.56 4.84 -3.44
N CYS A 69 -1.94 5.07 -2.27
CA CYS A 69 -1.09 6.23 -2.05
C CYS A 69 0.36 5.88 -1.70
N LEU A 70 1.24 6.80 -2.06
CA LEU A 70 2.69 6.79 -1.97
C LEU A 70 3.19 8.03 -1.24
N ASP A 71 4.36 7.96 -0.61
CA ASP A 71 4.97 9.12 0.04
C ASP A 71 5.34 10.22 -0.95
N ALA A 72 5.36 11.47 -0.48
CA ALA A 72 5.61 12.69 -1.26
C ALA A 72 6.89 12.65 -2.10
N ASP A 73 7.94 12.00 -1.59
CA ASP A 73 9.26 11.92 -2.22
C ASP A 73 9.40 10.74 -3.18
N THR A 74 8.33 9.94 -3.34
CA THR A 74 8.34 8.79 -4.26
C THR A 74 8.59 9.26 -5.69
N LEU A 75 9.73 8.84 -6.25
CA LEU A 75 10.14 9.20 -7.60
C LEU A 75 9.29 8.44 -8.63
N VAL A 76 8.74 9.14 -9.62
CA VAL A 76 7.96 8.60 -10.73
C VAL A 76 8.73 8.77 -12.03
N LYS A 77 8.75 7.74 -12.87
CA LYS A 77 9.46 7.76 -14.16
C LYS A 77 8.67 8.54 -15.22
N MET A 78 9.26 9.63 -15.70
CA MET A 78 8.72 10.50 -16.74
C MET A 78 8.99 9.96 -18.14
N THR A 79 8.28 10.47 -19.15
CA THR A 79 8.45 10.03 -20.56
C THR A 79 9.80 10.39 -21.17
N ASP A 80 10.47 11.43 -20.67
CA ASP A 80 11.82 11.82 -21.09
C ASP A 80 12.92 10.98 -20.40
N GLY A 81 12.53 10.01 -19.56
CA GLY A 81 13.43 9.17 -18.79
C GLY A 81 13.92 9.79 -17.48
N SER A 82 13.57 11.04 -17.21
CA SER A 82 13.81 11.66 -15.90
C SER A 82 12.89 11.06 -14.83
N LYS A 83 13.20 11.35 -13.57
CA LYS A 83 12.40 10.96 -12.41
C LYS A 83 12.02 12.20 -11.63
N GLN A 84 10.77 12.27 -11.18
CA GLN A 84 10.24 13.40 -10.41
C GLN A 84 9.48 12.91 -9.18
N PRO A 85 9.57 13.60 -8.03
CA PRO A 85 8.74 13.29 -6.87
C PRO A 85 7.26 13.38 -7.21
N ILE A 86 6.47 12.40 -6.76
CA ILE A 86 5.02 12.34 -7.00
C ILE A 86 4.30 13.61 -6.53
N SER A 87 4.78 14.25 -5.46
CA SER A 87 4.25 15.51 -4.93
C SER A 87 4.39 16.72 -5.86
N SER A 88 5.29 16.64 -6.85
CA SER A 88 5.53 17.71 -7.83
C SER A 88 4.72 17.57 -9.13
N LEU A 89 4.11 16.40 -9.34
CA LEU A 89 3.35 16.09 -10.54
C LEU A 89 1.98 16.78 -10.53
N LYS A 90 1.46 17.06 -11.72
CA LYS A 90 0.14 17.68 -11.92
C LYS A 90 -0.62 17.04 -13.08
N PRO A 91 -1.96 17.22 -13.14
CA PRO A 91 -2.73 16.83 -14.31
C PRO A 91 -2.15 17.41 -15.60
N GLY A 92 -2.07 16.58 -16.64
CA GLY A 92 -1.46 16.90 -17.93
C GLY A 92 0.01 16.54 -18.05
N ASP A 93 0.73 16.28 -16.95
CA ASP A 93 2.09 15.73 -17.04
C ASP A 93 2.03 14.29 -17.61
N GLN A 94 3.10 13.90 -18.31
CA GLN A 94 3.18 12.60 -18.97
C GLN A 94 4.20 11.68 -18.26
N ILE A 95 3.80 10.44 -18.02
CA ILE A 95 4.63 9.43 -17.35
C ILE A 95 4.78 8.18 -18.21
N LEU A 96 5.77 7.35 -17.87
CA LEU A 96 5.83 6.00 -18.39
C LEU A 96 4.93 5.08 -17.57
N SER A 97 4.08 4.37 -18.29
CA SER A 97 3.15 3.40 -17.77
C SER A 97 3.31 2.07 -18.46
N THR A 98 2.72 1.04 -17.88
CA THR A 98 2.77 -0.30 -18.45
C THR A 98 1.49 -1.08 -18.22
N THR A 99 1.22 -2.08 -19.06
CA THR A 99 0.17 -3.10 -18.85
C THR A 99 0.84 -4.35 -18.29
N ASP A 100 0.62 -4.60 -16.99
CA ASP A 100 1.18 -5.73 -16.24
C ASP A 100 2.70 -5.91 -16.39
N GLY A 101 3.42 -4.82 -16.70
CA GLY A 101 4.88 -4.79 -16.91
C GLY A 101 5.35 -5.20 -18.31
N GLN A 102 4.47 -5.50 -19.27
CA GLN A 102 4.86 -6.03 -20.59
C GLN A 102 5.01 -4.92 -21.63
N ASP A 103 3.93 -4.19 -21.87
CA ASP A 103 3.90 -3.11 -22.85
C ASP A 103 4.13 -1.80 -22.13
N VAL A 104 5.17 -1.05 -22.52
CA VAL A 104 5.45 0.29 -21.98
C VAL A 104 4.85 1.33 -22.92
N PHE A 105 4.15 2.31 -22.36
CA PHE A 105 3.51 3.38 -23.11
C PHE A 105 3.55 4.70 -22.34
N VAL A 106 3.28 5.78 -23.05
CA VAL A 106 3.06 7.10 -22.45
C VAL A 106 1.63 7.18 -21.95
N ASP A 107 1.45 7.60 -20.70
CA ASP A 107 0.14 7.87 -20.11
C ASP A 107 0.10 9.30 -19.56
N THR A 108 -1.08 9.89 -19.55
CA THR A 108 -1.29 11.27 -19.11
C THR A 108 -1.95 11.27 -17.75
N ILE A 109 -1.40 12.03 -16.80
CA ILE A 109 -2.00 12.20 -15.48
C ILE A 109 -3.31 12.99 -15.62
N THR A 110 -4.40 12.43 -15.11
CA THR A 110 -5.73 13.07 -15.12
C THR A 110 -6.08 13.69 -13.77
N SER A 111 -5.60 13.11 -12.67
CA SER A 111 -5.70 13.69 -11.33
C SER A 111 -4.51 13.33 -10.44
N VAL A 112 -4.28 14.18 -9.46
CA VAL A 112 -3.35 13.95 -8.34
C VAL A 112 -4.14 14.18 -7.07
N ASP A 113 -4.35 13.12 -6.29
CA ASP A 113 -5.09 13.22 -5.03
C ASP A 113 -4.12 13.09 -3.85
N VAL A 114 -4.38 13.88 -2.82
CA VAL A 114 -3.67 13.82 -1.53
C VAL A 114 -4.63 13.30 -0.47
N SER A 115 -4.19 12.29 0.28
CA SER A 115 -4.93 11.70 1.38
C SER A 115 -4.10 11.74 2.65
N LYS A 116 -4.76 11.95 3.80
CA LYS A 116 -4.13 11.96 5.12
C LYS A 116 -4.10 10.55 5.69
N HIS A 117 -2.94 10.09 6.14
CA HIS A 117 -2.73 8.76 6.70
C HIS A 117 -2.04 8.83 8.07
N ASP A 118 -2.60 8.13 9.04
CA ASP A 118 -2.01 7.99 10.39
C ASP A 118 -0.99 6.86 10.47
N ALA A 119 -0.88 6.05 9.40
CA ALA A 119 0.05 4.93 9.33
C ALA A 119 0.56 4.72 7.89
N THR A 120 1.83 4.32 7.80
CA THR A 120 2.52 3.97 6.54
C THR A 120 3.29 2.67 6.71
N LEU A 121 3.61 2.02 5.60
CA LEU A 121 4.53 0.89 5.54
C LEU A 121 5.78 1.30 4.76
N THR A 122 6.94 1.06 5.34
CA THR A 122 8.24 1.21 4.68
C THR A 122 8.69 -0.15 4.19
N VAL A 123 8.80 -0.32 2.88
CA VAL A 123 9.18 -1.56 2.22
C VAL A 123 10.59 -1.41 1.61
N PRO A 124 11.56 -2.26 1.95
CA PRO A 124 12.84 -2.28 1.26
C PRO A 124 12.64 -2.88 -0.13
N ILE A 125 12.99 -2.12 -1.18
CA ILE A 125 12.72 -2.50 -2.58
C ILE A 125 13.99 -2.71 -3.41
N ALA A 126 15.12 -2.13 -3.03
CA ALA A 126 16.42 -2.44 -3.60
C ALA A 126 17.52 -2.09 -2.59
N ALA A 127 18.78 -2.34 -2.93
CA ALA A 127 19.90 -2.06 -2.04
C ALA A 127 19.95 -0.56 -1.68
N GLY A 128 19.47 -0.22 -0.48
CA GLY A 128 19.41 1.16 0.02
C GLY A 128 18.18 1.96 -0.43
N GLU A 129 17.23 1.36 -1.16
CA GLU A 129 15.99 1.99 -1.57
C GLU A 129 14.80 1.48 -0.76
N ASN A 130 13.95 2.41 -0.33
CA ASN A 130 12.71 2.12 0.36
C ASN A 130 11.52 2.72 -0.38
N LEU A 131 10.41 2.00 -0.40
CA LEU A 131 9.09 2.52 -0.75
C LEU A 131 8.34 2.83 0.54
N VAL A 132 7.89 4.06 0.72
CA VAL A 132 6.95 4.41 1.79
C VAL A 132 5.57 4.57 1.17
N ALA A 133 4.61 3.77 1.62
CA ALA A 133 3.28 3.70 1.01
C ALA A 133 2.18 3.40 2.02
N SER A 134 0.95 3.60 1.57
CA SER A 134 -0.25 3.10 2.24
C SER A 134 -0.29 1.56 2.20
N SER A 135 -0.93 0.94 3.20
CA SER A 135 -1.08 -0.51 3.31
C SER A 135 -1.74 -1.16 2.09
N THR A 136 -2.67 -0.47 1.44
CA THR A 136 -3.43 -0.99 0.31
C THR A 136 -2.78 -0.71 -1.04
N GLN A 137 -1.68 0.05 -1.10
CA GLN A 137 -0.99 0.36 -2.35
C GLN A 137 -0.69 -0.94 -3.11
N PRO A 138 -1.24 -1.13 -4.33
CA PRO A 138 -0.96 -2.33 -5.07
C PRO A 138 0.41 -2.22 -5.75
N ILE A 139 1.20 -3.28 -5.62
CA ILE A 139 2.50 -3.46 -6.26
C ILE A 139 2.48 -4.73 -7.12
N LEU A 140 3.22 -4.73 -8.22
CA LEU A 140 3.31 -5.89 -9.09
C LEU A 140 4.28 -6.93 -8.52
N SER A 141 3.79 -8.16 -8.34
CA SER A 141 4.59 -9.31 -7.95
C SER A 141 4.59 -10.41 -9.00
N SER A 142 5.41 -11.44 -8.81
CA SER A 142 5.41 -12.65 -9.63
C SER A 142 4.08 -13.41 -9.64
N LYS A 143 3.23 -13.19 -8.63
CA LYS A 143 1.88 -13.77 -8.53
C LYS A 143 0.78 -12.83 -9.04
N GLY A 144 1.16 -11.70 -9.64
CA GLY A 144 0.25 -10.61 -10.00
C GLY A 144 0.21 -9.52 -8.93
N MET A 145 -0.86 -8.73 -8.92
CA MET A 145 -0.98 -7.59 -8.01
C MET A 145 -1.24 -8.03 -6.57
N ILE A 146 -0.43 -7.51 -5.66
CA ILE A 146 -0.60 -7.67 -4.22
C ILE A 146 -0.57 -6.31 -3.55
N SER A 147 -1.22 -6.18 -2.39
CA SER A 147 -1.10 -4.97 -1.58
C SER A 147 0.24 -4.94 -0.85
N VAL A 148 0.75 -3.76 -0.49
CA VAL A 148 1.94 -3.64 0.36
C VAL A 148 1.75 -4.39 1.68
N ALA A 149 0.57 -4.34 2.31
CA ALA A 149 0.29 -5.10 3.52
C ALA A 149 0.42 -6.63 3.34
N SER A 150 0.13 -7.14 2.14
CA SER A 150 0.28 -8.57 1.85
C SER A 150 1.73 -9.03 1.95
N LEU A 151 2.70 -8.14 1.69
CA LEU A 151 4.13 -8.45 1.84
C LEU A 151 4.52 -8.74 3.30
N VAL A 152 3.77 -8.22 4.28
CA VAL A 152 4.04 -8.49 5.70
C VAL A 152 3.54 -9.89 6.07
N THR A 153 2.44 -10.33 5.46
CA THR A 153 1.84 -11.64 5.74
C THR A 153 2.47 -12.78 4.94
N ASP A 154 2.98 -12.49 3.73
CA ASP A 154 3.65 -13.47 2.89
C ASP A 154 5.15 -13.43 3.22
N LYS A 155 5.68 -14.50 3.83
CA LYS A 155 7.06 -14.55 4.36
C LYS A 155 8.13 -14.10 3.36
N GLN A 156 7.86 -14.34 2.08
CA GLN A 156 8.67 -13.90 0.96
C GLN A 156 7.75 -13.64 -0.23
N ALA A 157 7.91 -12.49 -0.86
CA ALA A 157 7.27 -12.17 -2.13
C ALA A 157 8.31 -11.68 -3.13
N ASP A 158 8.16 -12.11 -4.39
CA ASP A 158 9.02 -11.65 -5.47
C ASP A 158 8.32 -10.48 -6.16
N ILE A 159 8.79 -9.26 -5.92
CA ILE A 159 8.27 -8.03 -6.52
C ILE A 159 9.01 -7.73 -7.83
N LYS A 160 8.29 -7.17 -8.80
CA LYS A 160 8.78 -6.96 -10.17
C LYS A 160 9.33 -5.55 -10.37
N PHE A 161 10.44 -5.45 -11.09
CA PHE A 161 11.11 -4.20 -11.45
C PHE A 161 11.29 -4.06 -12.95
N GLY A 162 11.37 -2.81 -13.38
CA GLY A 162 11.81 -2.42 -14.71
C GLY A 162 10.86 -2.80 -15.82
N THR A 163 11.18 -2.32 -17.02
CA THR A 163 10.36 -2.50 -18.22
C THR A 163 10.41 -3.92 -18.80
N ASN A 164 11.33 -4.77 -18.34
CA ASN A 164 11.61 -6.08 -18.95
C ASN A 164 11.17 -7.29 -18.11
N GLN A 165 10.59 -7.09 -16.91
CA GLN A 165 10.11 -8.13 -15.97
C GLN A 165 11.05 -9.29 -15.60
N SER A 166 12.24 -9.37 -16.18
CA SER A 166 13.24 -10.39 -15.88
C SER A 166 13.87 -10.16 -14.52
N GLU A 167 13.78 -8.93 -14.00
CA GLU A 167 14.28 -8.54 -12.69
C GLU A 167 13.15 -8.62 -11.68
N SER A 168 13.33 -9.51 -10.70
CA SER A 168 12.49 -9.59 -9.52
C SER A 168 13.39 -9.61 -8.30
N MET A 169 13.03 -8.82 -7.29
CA MET A 169 13.68 -8.89 -5.98
C MET A 169 12.76 -9.64 -5.04
N ARG A 170 13.36 -10.50 -4.24
CA ARG A 170 12.68 -11.11 -3.10
C ARG A 170 12.71 -10.13 -1.93
N VAL A 171 11.52 -9.69 -1.51
CA VAL A 171 11.35 -8.92 -0.28
C VAL A 171 11.05 -9.89 0.84
N ALA A 172 11.83 -9.79 1.92
CA ALA A 172 11.59 -10.53 3.14
C ALA A 172 10.71 -9.69 4.07
N SER A 173 9.71 -10.33 4.69
CA SER A 173 8.70 -9.65 5.51
C SER A 173 9.27 -8.96 6.76
N ASP A 174 10.42 -9.44 7.24
CA ASP A 174 11.14 -8.92 8.42
C ASP A 174 11.81 -7.57 8.19
N GLY A 175 12.00 -7.15 6.94
CA GLY A 175 12.50 -5.82 6.58
C GLY A 175 11.42 -4.76 6.44
N ILE A 176 10.13 -5.11 6.54
CA ILE A 176 9.03 -4.17 6.32
C ILE A 176 8.63 -3.54 7.66
N GLU A 177 8.75 -2.22 7.73
CA GLU A 177 8.56 -1.48 8.98
C GLU A 177 7.26 -0.68 8.95
N PRO A 178 6.31 -0.95 9.87
CA PRO A 178 5.16 -0.08 10.06
C PRO A 178 5.55 1.18 10.81
N THR A 179 5.11 2.33 10.31
CA THR A 179 5.25 3.62 11.00
C THR A 179 3.87 4.16 11.34
N PHE A 180 3.67 4.51 12.61
CA PHE A 180 2.48 5.23 13.07
C PHE A 180 2.86 6.68 13.35
N HIS A 181 2.09 7.60 12.82
CA HIS A 181 2.38 9.02 12.89
C HIS A 181 1.52 9.67 13.98
N GLU A 182 2.14 10.48 14.84
CA GLU A 182 1.41 11.26 15.85
C GLU A 182 0.46 12.29 15.21
N ALA A 183 0.81 12.76 14.01
CA ALA A 183 -0.03 13.60 13.17
C ALA A 183 -0.15 12.98 11.77
N PRO A 184 -1.35 12.94 11.16
CA PRO A 184 -1.53 12.34 9.85
C PRO A 184 -0.60 12.97 8.79
N VAL A 185 0.09 12.11 8.02
CA VAL A 185 0.97 12.52 6.91
C VAL A 185 0.22 12.55 5.59
N ASP A 186 0.70 13.37 4.66
CA ASP A 186 0.17 13.40 3.28
C ASP A 186 0.76 12.25 2.47
N LEU A 187 -0.10 11.42 1.90
CA LEU A 187 0.26 10.49 0.84
C LEU A 187 -0.44 10.87 -0.45
N TYR A 188 0.20 10.55 -1.56
CA TYR A 188 -0.15 11.00 -2.90
C TYR A 188 -0.55 9.82 -3.77
N SER A 189 -1.55 10.03 -4.60
CA SER A 189 -2.01 9.04 -5.58
C SER A 189 -2.25 9.71 -6.92
N LEU A 190 -1.96 8.99 -7.99
CA LEU A 190 -2.18 9.46 -9.36
C LEU A 190 -3.37 8.70 -9.95
N ALA A 191 -4.19 9.39 -10.74
CA ALA A 191 -5.03 8.77 -11.75
C ALA A 191 -4.48 9.13 -13.14
N THR A 192 -4.54 8.19 -14.07
CA THR A 192 -4.14 8.39 -15.46
C THR A 192 -5.28 8.02 -16.41
N GLU A 193 -5.17 8.42 -17.67
CA GLU A 193 -6.19 8.15 -18.70
C GLU A 193 -6.48 6.67 -18.84
N ARG A 194 -5.46 5.81 -18.75
CA ARG A 194 -5.62 4.36 -18.86
C ARG A 194 -5.75 3.65 -17.52
N SER A 195 -5.35 4.29 -16.43
CA SER A 195 -5.49 3.76 -15.06
C SER A 195 -4.84 2.39 -14.85
N GLU A 196 -3.72 2.17 -15.53
CA GLU A 196 -2.94 0.93 -15.49
C GLU A 196 -1.87 1.02 -14.38
N TYR A 197 -0.61 0.74 -14.71
CA TYR A 197 0.52 0.76 -13.80
C TYR A 197 1.54 1.82 -14.21
N PHE A 198 2.34 2.28 -13.25
CA PHE A 198 3.43 3.21 -13.51
C PHE A 198 4.68 2.82 -12.71
N PHE A 199 5.82 3.34 -13.15
CA PHE A 199 7.12 3.02 -12.57
C PHE A 199 7.49 4.05 -11.50
N VAL A 200 7.92 3.55 -10.34
CA VAL A 200 8.41 4.35 -9.23
C VAL A 200 9.78 3.91 -8.75
N SER A 201 10.43 4.76 -7.95
CA SER A 201 11.78 4.58 -7.41
C SER A 201 12.90 4.59 -8.45
N GLU A 202 14.15 4.53 -8.00
CA GLU A 202 15.30 4.46 -8.89
C GLU A 202 15.35 3.12 -9.63
N SER A 203 14.96 2.05 -8.93
CA SER A 203 14.88 0.68 -9.43
C SER A 203 13.64 0.38 -10.30
N GLU A 204 12.75 1.35 -10.54
CA GLU A 204 11.59 1.20 -11.44
C GLU A 204 10.61 0.11 -10.97
N LEU A 205 10.27 0.11 -9.68
CA LEU A 205 9.19 -0.69 -9.13
C LEU A 205 7.87 -0.37 -9.84
N ILE A 206 7.07 -1.39 -10.13
CA ILE A 206 5.77 -1.21 -10.80
C ILE A 206 4.66 -1.17 -9.75
N VAL A 207 3.90 -0.07 -9.75
CA VAL A 207 2.78 0.15 -8.83
C VAL A 207 1.51 0.51 -9.60
N LYS A 208 0.35 0.22 -9.01
CA LYS A 208 -0.93 0.50 -9.66
C LYS A 208 -1.34 1.95 -9.48
N CYS A 209 -1.85 2.52 -10.57
CA CYS A 209 -2.56 3.79 -10.58
C CYS A 209 -3.86 3.71 -9.77
N LYS A 210 -4.32 4.84 -9.25
CA LYS A 210 -5.69 4.95 -8.78
C LYS A 210 -6.59 4.92 -10.02
N GLY A 211 -7.64 4.10 -9.99
CA GLY A 211 -8.64 4.09 -11.07
C GLY A 211 -9.22 5.50 -11.25
N PRO A 212 -9.85 5.79 -12.40
CA PRO A 212 -10.28 7.15 -12.74
C PRO A 212 -11.30 7.71 -11.74
N CYS A 213 -11.90 6.85 -10.92
CA CYS A 213 -12.91 7.19 -9.93
C CYS A 213 -12.41 7.22 -8.49
N GLY A 214 -11.10 7.32 -8.25
CA GLY A 214 -10.61 7.63 -6.91
C GLY A 214 -10.92 6.55 -5.84
N GLY A 215 -11.30 5.34 -6.23
CA GLY A 215 -11.77 4.28 -5.32
C GLY A 215 -13.29 4.22 -5.16
N ASP A 216 -14.04 5.19 -5.67
CA ASP A 216 -15.50 5.09 -5.78
C ASP A 216 -15.88 4.21 -6.98
N PRO A 217 -16.89 3.34 -6.84
CA PRO A 217 -17.41 2.61 -7.98
C PRO A 217 -17.92 3.61 -9.03
N PRO A 218 -17.60 3.42 -10.32
CA PRO A 218 -18.11 4.30 -11.37
C PRO A 218 -19.63 4.41 -11.28
N GLY A 219 -20.14 5.62 -11.38
CA GLY A 219 -21.58 5.85 -11.46
C GLY A 219 -22.17 5.20 -12.72
N PRO A 220 -23.51 5.14 -12.84
CA PRO A 220 -24.16 4.70 -14.06
C PRO A 220 -23.62 5.48 -15.26
N GLY A 221 -23.03 4.79 -16.23
CA GLY A 221 -22.39 5.40 -17.41
C GLY A 221 -20.88 5.58 -17.33
N GLY A 222 -20.19 5.07 -16.30
CA GLY A 222 -18.72 5.13 -16.22
C GLY A 222 -18.18 6.49 -15.76
N ILE A 223 -19.06 7.39 -15.33
CA ILE A 223 -18.69 8.72 -14.83
C ILE A 223 -18.37 8.61 -13.33
N CYS A 224 -17.19 9.05 -12.96
CA CYS A 224 -16.76 9.14 -11.57
C CYS A 224 -17.55 10.23 -10.84
N ARG A 225 -18.03 9.94 -9.63
CA ARG A 225 -18.93 10.81 -8.87
C ARG A 225 -18.17 11.79 -7.98
#